data_AF-A0A0G1AGE2-F1
#
_entry.id   AF-A0A0G1AGE2-F1
#
_cell.length_a   1.000
_cell.length_b   1.000
_cell.length_c   1.000
_cell.angle_alpha   90.00
_cell.angle_beta   90.00
_cell.angle_gamma   90.00
#
_symmetry.space_group_name_H-M   'P 1'
#
loop_
_entity.id
_entity.type
_entity.pdbx_description
1 polymer ?
#
loop_
_entity_poly.entity_id
_entity_poly.type
_entity_poly.pdbx_seq_one_letter_code
_entity_poly.pdbx_strand_id
1 'polypeptide(L)'
;MQPQTFVFFGIVGSGKGTQVKLLTDFLKARDVRETVYAGTGESFRKLLSSDTYVGSLIKDSMARGELIADFLTNAIFTTPAPLLSLKSLKK
;
A
#
# COMPACT_ATOMS: atom_id res chain seq x y z
N MET A 1 24.65 13.08 -1.96
CA MET A 1 23.38 13.83 -2.12
C MET A 1 22.38 13.33 -1.10
N GLN A 2 21.48 14.20 -0.62
CA GLN A 2 20.37 13.81 0.24
C GLN A 2 19.25 13.16 -0.60
N PRO A 3 18.57 12.11 -0.10
CA PRO A 3 17.39 11.55 -0.75
C PRO A 3 16.29 12.60 -0.92
N GLN A 4 15.53 12.53 -2.02
CA GLN A 4 14.34 13.35 -2.22
C GLN A 4 13.08 12.52 -1.98
N THR A 5 12.16 13.05 -1.18
CA THR A 5 10.89 12.40 -0.86
C THR A 5 9.75 13.15 -1.52
N PHE A 6 8.95 12.42 -2.29
CA PHE A 6 7.76 12.96 -2.96
C PHE A 6 6.52 12.27 -2.41
N VAL A 7 5.51 13.05 -2.02
CA VAL A 7 4.24 12.52 -1.55
C VAL A 7 3.15 12.81 -2.57
N PHE A 8 2.49 11.75 -3.05
CA PHE A 8 1.42 11.84 -4.02
C PHE A 8 0.07 11.78 -3.29
N PHE A 9 -0.65 12.89 -3.26
CA PHE A 9 -1.98 12.99 -2.64
C PHE A 9 -3.10 13.02 -3.70
N GLY A 10 -4.30 12.59 -3.29
CA GLY A 10 -5.50 12.58 -4.16
C GLY A 10 -6.50 11.49 -3.76
N ILE A 11 -7.74 11.61 -4.24
CA ILE A 11 -8.83 10.66 -3.95
C ILE A 11 -8.55 9.24 -4.47
N VAL A 12 -9.27 8.23 -3.97
CA VAL A 12 -9.21 6.86 -4.52
C VAL A 12 -9.52 6.90 -6.02
N GLY A 13 -8.74 6.16 -6.83
CA GLY A 13 -8.91 6.13 -8.28
C GLY A 13 -8.28 7.29 -9.06
N SER A 14 -7.72 8.32 -8.40
CA SER A 14 -7.14 9.49 -9.08
C SER A 14 -5.84 9.26 -9.87
N GLY A 15 -5.40 8.00 -10.03
CA GLY A 15 -4.19 7.67 -10.81
C GLY A 15 -2.85 7.85 -10.08
N LYS A 16 -2.82 8.09 -8.76
CA LYS A 16 -1.55 8.25 -7.99
C LYS A 16 -0.54 7.13 -8.26
N GLY A 17 -0.97 5.86 -8.16
CA GLY A 17 -0.09 4.72 -8.40
C GLY A 17 0.46 4.68 -9.83
N THR A 18 -0.36 5.07 -10.82
CA THR A 18 0.08 5.23 -12.21
C THR A 18 1.15 6.30 -12.33
N GLN A 19 0.95 7.47 -11.72
CA GLN A 19 1.93 8.56 -11.76
C GLN A 19 3.25 8.19 -11.07
N VAL A 20 3.20 7.49 -9.93
CA VAL A 20 4.40 7.00 -9.25
C VAL A 20 5.17 6.02 -10.12
N LYS A 21 4.48 5.10 -10.80
CA LYS A 21 5.10 4.16 -11.74
C LYS A 21 5.77 4.90 -12.89
N LEU A 22 5.07 5.84 -13.54
CA LEU A 22 5.62 6.62 -14.65
C LEU A 22 6.86 7.42 -14.24
N LEU A 23 6.83 8.08 -13.07
CA LEU A 23 8.00 8.81 -12.56
C LEU A 23 9.16 7.86 -12.26
N THR A 24 8.87 6.71 -11.63
CA THR A 24 9.87 5.69 -11.31
C THR A 24 10.55 5.15 -12.56
N ASP A 25 9.76 4.78 -13.57
CA ASP A 25 10.26 4.24 -14.83
C ASP A 25 11.09 5.29 -15.60
N PHE A 26 10.63 6.55 -15.61
CA PHE A 26 11.35 7.68 -16.19
C PHE A 26 12.70 7.93 -15.51
N LEU A 27 12.75 7.92 -14.18
CA LEU A 27 13.99 8.12 -13.42
C LEU A 27 14.98 6.98 -13.65
N LYS A 28 14.51 5.72 -13.61
CA LYS A 28 15.34 4.53 -13.89
C LYS A 28 15.93 4.53 -15.31
N ALA A 29 15.20 5.07 -16.28
CA ALA A 29 15.68 5.17 -17.65
C ALA A 29 16.76 6.25 -17.84
N ARG A 30 16.82 7.24 -16.95
CA ARG A 30 17.75 8.39 -17.04
C ARG A 30 18.89 8.34 -16.04
N ASP A 31 18.76 7.56 -14.98
CA ASP A 31 19.63 7.58 -13.83
C ASP A 31 19.74 6.19 -13.21
N VAL A 32 20.88 5.91 -12.58
CA VAL A 32 21.18 4.64 -11.90
C VAL A 32 20.66 4.63 -10.46
N ARG A 33 20.09 5.75 -9.99
CA ARG A 33 19.59 5.87 -8.61
C ARG A 33 18.38 4.98 -8.35
N GLU A 34 18.44 4.25 -7.24
CA GLU A 34 17.32 3.46 -6.76
C GLU A 34 16.15 4.33 -6.32
N THR A 35 14.94 3.83 -6.58
CA THR A 35 13.67 4.46 -6.21
C THR A 35 12.95 3.54 -5.24
N VAL A 36 12.52 4.11 -4.12
CA VAL A 36 11.75 3.38 -3.10
C VAL A 36 10.30 3.80 -3.18
N TYR A 37 9.42 2.84 -3.46
CA TYR A 37 7.97 3.04 -3.36
C TYR A 37 7.48 2.67 -1.97
N ALA A 38 7.00 3.66 -1.23
CA ALA A 38 6.39 3.48 0.08
C ALA A 38 4.89 3.74 -0.01
N GLY A 39 4.07 2.67 0.00
CA GLY A 39 2.62 2.79 -0.05
C GLY A 39 1.89 1.52 0.39
N THR A 40 0.80 1.69 1.14
CA THR A 40 0.01 0.57 1.72
C THR A 40 -1.15 0.12 0.83
N GLY A 41 -1.49 0.87 -0.21
CA GLY A 41 -2.71 0.65 -1.00
C GLY A 41 -2.77 -0.69 -1.75
N GLU A 42 -1.62 -1.27 -2.13
CA GLU A 42 -1.60 -2.63 -2.69
C GLU A 42 -1.88 -3.69 -1.62
N SER A 43 -1.22 -3.57 -0.46
CA SER A 43 -1.41 -4.50 0.66
C SER A 43 -2.84 -4.47 1.20
N PHE A 44 -3.47 -3.30 1.30
CA PHE A 44 -4.89 -3.19 1.65
C PHE A 44 -5.79 -3.86 0.60
N ARG A 45 -5.53 -3.66 -0.71
CA ARG A 45 -6.31 -4.34 -1.76
C ARG A 45 -6.17 -5.86 -1.68
N LYS A 46 -4.96 -6.37 -1.42
CA LYS A 46 -4.72 -7.80 -1.18
C LYS A 46 -5.49 -8.30 0.05
N LEU A 47 -5.45 -7.56 1.15
CA LEU A 47 -6.17 -7.88 2.38
C LEU A 47 -7.70 -7.93 2.16
N LEU A 48 -8.25 -6.94 1.46
CA LEU A 48 -9.68 -6.91 1.11
C LEU A 48 -10.11 -8.04 0.16
N SER A 49 -9.20 -8.50 -0.71
CA SER A 49 -9.45 -9.66 -1.59
C SER A 49 -9.26 -11.01 -0.90
N SER A 50 -8.66 -11.02 0.29
CA SER A 50 -8.43 -12.24 1.06
C SER A 50 -9.63 -12.57 1.95
N ASP A 51 -9.93 -13.86 2.10
CA ASP A 51 -11.00 -14.33 2.99
C ASP A 51 -10.50 -14.37 4.45
N THR A 52 -10.19 -13.19 5.00
CA THR A 52 -9.68 -13.02 6.36
C THR A 52 -10.67 -12.22 7.21
N TYR A 53 -10.69 -12.52 8.51
CA TYR A 53 -11.52 -11.78 9.46
C TYR A 53 -11.18 -10.28 9.48
N VAL A 54 -9.90 -9.92 9.40
CA VAL A 54 -9.49 -8.51 9.34
C VAL A 54 -9.95 -7.86 8.05
N GLY A 55 -9.80 -8.54 6.91
CA GLY A 55 -10.27 -8.05 5.61
C GLY A 55 -11.77 -7.77 5.58
N SER A 56 -12.59 -8.64 6.18
CA SER A 56 -14.04 -8.42 6.28
C SER A 56 -14.41 -7.26 7.20
N LEU A 57 -13.73 -7.11 8.34
CA LEU A 57 -13.97 -6.01 9.29
C LEU A 57 -13.71 -4.63 8.67
N ILE A 58 -12.64 -4.48 7.88
CA ILE A 58 -12.25 -3.16 7.33
C ILE A 58 -12.92 -2.84 5.99
N LYS A 59 -13.56 -3.82 5.34
CA LYS A 59 -14.13 -3.67 3.99
C LYS A 59 -15.12 -2.52 3.90
N ASP A 60 -16.07 -2.47 4.82
CA ASP A 60 -17.14 -1.47 4.80
C ASP A 60 -16.60 -0.07 5.13
N SER A 61 -15.65 0.01 6.07
CA SER A 61 -14.97 1.26 6.43
C SER A 61 -14.19 1.83 5.24
N MET A 62 -13.42 0.98 4.55
CA MET A 62 -12.70 1.37 3.32
C MET A 62 -13.66 1.77 2.19
N ALA A 63 -14.80 1.08 2.03
CA ALA A 63 -15.80 1.42 1.02
C ALA A 63 -16.44 2.80 1.26
N ARG A 64 -16.58 3.21 2.53
CA ARG A 64 -17.03 4.55 2.93
C ARG A 64 -15.94 5.63 2.87
N GLY A 65 -14.70 5.26 2.55
CA GLY A 65 -13.57 6.18 2.52
C GLY A 65 -13.10 6.63 3.90
N GLU A 66 -13.42 5.87 4.95
CA GLU A 66 -12.96 6.13 6.31
C GLU A 66 -11.47 5.81 6.46
N LEU A 67 -10.85 6.48 7.43
CA LEU A 67 -9.47 6.20 7.80
C LEU A 67 -9.40 4.89 8.61
N ILE A 68 -8.57 3.96 8.16
CA ILE A 68 -8.30 2.73 8.90
C ILE A 68 -7.38 3.02 10.08
N ALA A 69 -7.65 2.37 11.22
CA ALA A 69 -6.91 2.53 12.45
C ALA A 69 -5.39 2.42 12.24
N ASP A 70 -4.65 3.36 12.84
CA ASP A 70 -3.22 3.53 12.61
C ASP A 70 -2.40 2.27 12.89
N PHE A 71 -2.75 1.50 13.93
CA PHE A 71 -2.03 0.27 14.27
C PHE A 71 -2.04 -0.74 13.11
N LEU A 72 -3.16 -0.84 12.38
CA LEU A 72 -3.30 -1.76 11.27
C LEU A 72 -2.55 -1.23 10.03
N THR A 73 -2.63 0.07 9.78
CA THR A 73 -1.88 0.73 8.71
C THR A 73 -0.37 0.58 8.93
N ASN A 74 0.10 0.79 10.15
CA ASN A 74 1.50 0.61 10.55
C ASN A 74 1.93 -0.86 10.38
N ALA A 75 1.14 -1.80 10.90
CA ALA A 75 1.43 -3.23 10.75
C ALA A 75 1.54 -3.64 9.27
N ILE A 76 0.60 -3.20 8.43
CA ILE A 76 0.63 -3.49 6.98
C ILE A 76 1.85 -2.88 6.29
N PHE A 77 2.27 -1.68 6.70
CA PHE A 77 3.40 -0.98 6.11
C PHE A 77 4.74 -1.60 6.51
N THR A 78 4.90 -2.00 7.77
CA THR A 78 6.16 -2.53 8.32
C THR A 78 6.32 -4.03 8.10
N THR A 79 5.23 -4.75 7.84
CA THR A 79 5.27 -6.20 7.63
C THR A 79 5.75 -6.53 6.21
N PRO A 80 6.82 -7.32 6.04
CA PRO A 80 7.24 -7.82 4.73
C PRO A 80 6.08 -8.56 4.04
N ALA A 81 5.84 -8.29 2.76
CA ALA A 81 4.80 -8.94 1.94
C ALA A 81 4.60 -10.47 2.13
N PRO A 82 5.64 -11.31 2.39
CA PRO A 82 5.42 -12.73 2.68
C PRO A 82 4.67 -13.07 3.99
N LEU A 83 4.58 -12.18 4.98
CA LEU A 83 3.92 -12.43 6.27
C LEU A 83 2.39 -12.25 6.24
N LEU A 84 1.85 -11.59 5.22
CA LEU A 84 0.38 -11.54 4.98
C LEU A 84 -0.18 -12.88 4.48
N SER A 85 0.67 -13.88 4.23
CA SER A 85 0.31 -15.26 3.89
C SER A 85 0.12 -16.16 5.11
N LEU A 86 -0.06 -15.61 6.32
CA LEU A 86 -0.44 -16.40 7.50
C LEU A 86 -1.83 -17.03 7.29
N LYS A 87 -1.80 -18.16 6.58
CA LYS A 87 -2.87 -19.15 6.48
C LYS A 87 -3.39 -19.42 7.89
N SER A 88 -4.69 -19.21 8.07
CA SER A 88 -5.50 -20.00 8.99
C SER A 88 -4.95 -20.07 10.42
N LEU A 89 -5.13 -19.00 11.20
CA LEU A 89 -5.43 -19.18 12.62
C LEU A 89 -6.84 -19.79 12.73
N LYS A 90 -6.92 -21.10 12.48
CA LYS A 90 -8.04 -21.91 12.96
C LYS A 90 -7.86 -22.05 14.47
N LYS A 91 -8.95 -21.81 15.19
CA LYS A 91 -9.10 -22.11 16.61
C LYS A 91 -8.64 -23.52 16.96
#